data_AF-V5GHV9-F1
#
_entry.id   AF-V5GHV9-F1
#
_cell.length_a   1.000
_cell.length_b   1.000
_cell.length_c   1.000
_cell.angle_alpha   90.00
_cell.angle_beta   90.00
_cell.angle_gamma   90.00
#
_symmetry.space_group_name_H-M   'P 1'
#
loop_
_entity.id
_entity.type
_entity.pdbx_description
1 polymer ?
#
loop_
_entity_poly.entity_id
_entity_poly.type
_entity_poly.pdbx_seq_one_letter_code
_entity_poly.pdbx_strand_id
1 'polypeptide(L)'
;MVYSIAERVDIISLYFMNNKCANRTAQLFNEQHQDRHVRRKYVLELVKKFQETGNVANKKREIEKPIVNEASEVAVLGQVHLDPTLSTRQLASVSGINRTSIQTILKKNKFHPYKIHLVQELHEDDYDRRLQFCEIM
;
A
#
# COMPACT_ATOMS: atom_id res chain seq x y z
N MET A 1 9.68 -7.57 -20.88
CA MET A 1 8.55 -7.04 -21.68
C MET A 1 7.27 -7.36 -20.93
N VAL A 2 6.44 -6.38 -20.62
CA VAL A 2 5.21 -6.58 -19.82
C VAL A 2 4.01 -6.47 -20.76
N TYR A 3 3.42 -7.60 -21.13
CA TYR A 3 2.15 -7.62 -21.86
C TYR A 3 1.02 -7.14 -20.94
N SER A 4 0.12 -6.33 -21.49
CA SER A 4 -1.12 -5.91 -20.84
C SER A 4 -2.02 -7.12 -20.57
N ILE A 5 -3.04 -6.93 -19.73
CA ILE A 5 -4.02 -7.99 -19.45
C ILE A 5 -4.78 -8.37 -20.73
N ALA A 6 -5.18 -7.38 -21.53
CA ALA A 6 -5.88 -7.60 -22.80
C ALA A 6 -5.03 -8.41 -23.79
N GLU A 7 -3.77 -8.03 -24.00
CA GLU A 7 -2.84 -8.76 -24.87
C GLU A 7 -2.66 -10.21 -24.41
N ARG A 8 -2.61 -10.47 -23.10
CA ARG A 8 -2.49 -11.84 -22.57
C ARG A 8 -3.76 -12.65 -22.76
N VAL A 9 -4.93 -12.04 -22.58
CA VAL A 9 -6.22 -12.69 -22.86
C VAL A 9 -6.27 -13.08 -24.34
N ASP A 10 -5.86 -12.18 -25.23
CA ASP A 10 -5.82 -12.44 -26.66
C ASP A 10 -4.87 -13.59 -27.03
N ILE A 11 -3.64 -13.60 -26.48
CA ILE A 11 -2.70 -14.72 -26.66
C ILE A 11 -3.30 -16.06 -26.20
N ILE A 12 -4.01 -16.07 -25.06
CA ILE A 12 -4.66 -17.28 -24.54
C ILE A 12 -5.81 -17.72 -25.46
N SER A 13 -6.64 -16.78 -25.92
CA SER A 13 -7.73 -17.04 -26.87
C SER A 13 -7.19 -17.64 -28.17
N LEU A 14 -6.19 -17.00 -28.78
CA LEU A 14 -5.52 -17.48 -29.99
C LEU A 14 -4.92 -18.88 -29.79
N TYR A 15 -4.37 -19.17 -28.61
CA TYR A 15 -3.83 -20.50 -28.31
C TYR A 15 -4.90 -21.58 -28.35
N PHE A 16 -6.07 -21.34 -27.75
CA PHE A 16 -7.16 -22.31 -27.76
C PHE A 16 -7.82 -22.45 -29.13
N MET A 17 -7.96 -21.35 -29.89
CA MET A 17 -8.51 -21.39 -31.26
C MET A 17 -7.59 -22.13 -32.24
N ASN A 18 -6.27 -22.08 -32.04
CA ASN A 18 -5.28 -22.72 -32.91
C ASN A 18 -4.87 -24.12 -32.43
N ASN A 19 -5.82 -24.91 -31.92
CA ASN A 19 -5.60 -26.29 -31.47
C ASN A 19 -4.42 -26.44 -30.49
N LYS A 20 -4.22 -25.46 -29.60
CA LYS A 20 -3.13 -25.46 -28.60
C LYS A 20 -1.73 -25.43 -29.22
N CYS A 21 -1.58 -24.84 -30.42
CA CYS A 21 -0.28 -24.68 -31.06
C CYS A 21 0.39 -23.34 -30.69
N ALA A 22 1.37 -23.38 -29.78
CA ALA A 22 2.07 -22.19 -29.29
C ALA A 22 2.88 -21.45 -30.37
N ASN A 23 3.46 -22.17 -31.35
CA ASN A 23 4.19 -21.55 -32.46
C ASN A 23 3.25 -20.73 -33.35
N ARG A 24 2.13 -21.33 -33.74
CA ARG A 24 1.13 -20.66 -34.57
C ARG A 24 0.53 -19.44 -33.87
N THR A 25 0.26 -19.58 -32.57
CA THR A 25 -0.24 -18.48 -31.72
C THR A 25 0.72 -17.30 -31.70
N ALA A 26 2.01 -17.56 -31.44
CA ALA A 26 3.03 -16.51 -31.42
C ALA A 26 3.15 -15.82 -32.79
N GLN A 27 3.14 -16.59 -33.87
CA GLN A 27 3.18 -16.05 -35.22
C GLN A 27 1.99 -15.12 -35.51
N LEU A 28 0.76 -15.59 -35.29
CA LEU A 28 -0.45 -14.81 -35.54
C LEU A 28 -0.51 -13.54 -34.69
N PHE A 29 -0.15 -13.64 -33.42
CA PHE A 29 -0.11 -12.47 -32.53
C PHE A 29 0.92 -11.43 -33.03
N ASN A 30 2.09 -11.89 -33.47
CA ASN A 30 3.13 -10.99 -33.99
C ASN A 30 2.76 -10.37 -35.35
N GLU A 31 2.01 -11.09 -36.18
CA GLU A 31 1.46 -10.57 -37.44
C GLU A 31 0.41 -9.47 -37.16
N GLN A 32 -0.40 -9.64 -36.12
CA GLN A 32 -1.41 -8.66 -35.68
C GLN A 32 -0.84 -7.46 -34.93
N HIS A 33 0.35 -7.61 -34.32
CA HIS A 33 0.98 -6.56 -33.53
C HIS A 33 2.44 -6.32 -33.95
N GLN A 34 2.63 -5.38 -34.88
CA GLN A 34 3.96 -5.04 -35.41
C GLN A 34 4.94 -4.53 -34.34
N ASP A 35 4.43 -3.87 -33.28
CA ASP A 35 5.25 -3.32 -32.19
C ASP A 35 5.53 -4.31 -31.04
N ARG A 36 4.93 -5.50 -31.08
CA ARG A 36 4.98 -6.48 -29.98
C ARG A 36 5.41 -7.84 -30.50
N HIS A 37 6.48 -8.39 -29.93
CA HIS A 37 6.97 -9.71 -30.32
C HIS A 37 6.86 -10.73 -29.18
N VAL A 38 5.85 -11.60 -29.27
CA VAL A 38 5.65 -12.77 -28.42
C VAL A 38 6.48 -13.94 -28.91
N ARG A 39 7.20 -14.56 -27.97
CA ARG A 39 7.94 -15.81 -28.19
C ARG A 39 7.07 -17.01 -27.80
N ARG A 40 7.22 -18.13 -28.51
CA ARG A 40 6.58 -19.44 -28.18
C ARG A 40 6.67 -19.79 -26.69
N LYS A 41 7.86 -19.63 -26.10
CA LYS A 41 8.10 -19.93 -24.68
C LYS A 41 7.15 -19.15 -23.75
N TYR A 42 6.94 -17.87 -24.05
CA TYR A 42 6.04 -17.03 -23.26
C TYR A 42 4.59 -17.50 -23.35
N VAL A 43 4.12 -17.89 -24.54
CA VAL A 43 2.76 -18.43 -24.73
C VAL A 43 2.55 -19.65 -23.84
N LEU A 44 3.52 -20.58 -23.82
CA LEU A 44 3.43 -21.80 -23.00
C LEU A 44 3.42 -21.47 -21.50
N GLU A 45 4.30 -20.58 -21.04
CA GLU A 45 4.34 -20.16 -19.64
C GLU A 45 3.05 -19.45 -19.21
N LEU A 46 2.51 -18.59 -20.07
CA LEU A 46 1.27 -17.86 -19.83
C LEU A 46 0.07 -18.81 -19.72
N VAL A 47 -0.08 -19.73 -20.67
CA VAL A 47 -1.17 -20.70 -20.68
C VAL A 47 -1.06 -21.65 -19.49
N LYS A 48 0.14 -22.15 -19.18
CA LYS A 48 0.38 -23.00 -18.01
C LYS A 48 -0.06 -22.30 -16.73
N LYS A 49 0.41 -21.06 -16.52
CA LYS A 49 0.00 -20.24 -15.37
C LYS A 49 -1.52 -20.04 -15.32
N PHE A 50 -2.15 -19.77 -16.47
CA PHE A 50 -3.59 -19.59 -16.56
C PHE A 50 -4.36 -20.86 -16.19
N GLN A 51 -3.93 -22.03 -16.68
CA GLN A 51 -4.55 -23.31 -16.35
C GLN A 51 -4.39 -23.68 -14.86
N GLU A 52 -3.26 -23.33 -14.24
CA GLU A 52 -2.99 -23.61 -12.83
C GLU A 52 -3.74 -22.67 -11.87
N THR A 53 -3.88 -21.39 -12.23
CA THR A 53 -4.37 -20.35 -11.29
C THR A 53 -5.71 -19.72 -11.68
N GLY A 54 -6.17 -19.91 -12.92
CA GLY A 54 -7.31 -19.21 -13.50
C GLY A 54 -7.07 -17.71 -13.74
N ASN A 55 -5.86 -17.19 -13.47
CA ASN A 55 -5.59 -15.76 -13.48
C ASN A 55 -4.62 -15.35 -14.59
N VAL A 56 -4.98 -14.32 -15.35
CA VAL A 56 -4.17 -13.75 -16.44
C VAL A 56 -3.23 -12.65 -15.93
N ALA A 57 -3.57 -12.02 -14.81
CA ALA A 57 -2.75 -10.99 -14.18
C ALA A 57 -1.39 -11.53 -13.71
N ASN A 58 -0.44 -10.63 -13.46
CA ASN A 58 0.79 -11.00 -12.78
C ASN A 58 0.46 -11.51 -11.37
N LYS A 59 1.21 -12.50 -10.89
CA LYS A 59 1.15 -12.90 -9.48
C LYS A 59 1.44 -11.65 -8.63
N LYS A 60 0.55 -11.32 -7.68
CA LYS A 60 0.83 -10.25 -6.72
C LYS A 60 2.11 -10.62 -6.00
N ARG A 61 3.10 -9.73 -6.02
CA ARG A 61 4.31 -9.92 -5.23
C ARG A 61 3.90 -9.71 -3.77
N GLU A 62 3.90 -10.78 -2.99
CA GLU A 62 3.83 -10.68 -1.55
C GLU A 62 5.17 -10.12 -1.09
N ILE A 63 5.16 -8.81 -0.77
CA ILE A 63 6.30 -8.14 -0.16
C ILE A 63 5.99 -8.12 1.33
N GLU A 64 6.58 -9.06 2.07
CA GLU A 64 6.62 -8.95 3.52
C GLU A 64 7.43 -7.70 3.88
N LYS A 65 6.89 -6.85 4.76
CA LYS A 65 7.57 -5.66 5.27
C LYS A 65 8.13 -5.98 6.66
N PRO A 66 9.36 -6.52 6.78
CA PRO A 66 9.85 -7.12 8.03
C PRO A 66 9.93 -6.14 9.20
N ILE A 67 10.15 -4.84 8.94
CA ILE A 67 10.36 -3.83 9.98
C ILE A 67 9.03 -3.31 10.56
N VAL A 68 7.92 -3.44 9.83
CA VAL A 68 6.59 -3.03 10.30
C VAL A 68 5.83 -4.29 10.69
N ASN A 69 6.29 -4.95 11.75
CA ASN A 69 5.55 -6.02 12.38
C ASN A 69 4.53 -5.46 13.37
N GLU A 70 3.53 -6.26 13.71
CA GLU A 70 2.43 -5.86 14.60
C GLU A 70 2.94 -5.44 15.99
N ALA A 71 3.97 -6.12 16.52
CA ALA A 71 4.59 -5.77 17.79
C ALA A 71 5.22 -4.36 17.79
N SER A 72 5.94 -3.99 16.74
CA SER A 72 6.53 -2.65 16.59
C SER A 72 5.46 -1.59 16.44
N GLU A 73 4.38 -1.91 15.72
CA GLU A 73 3.23 -1.02 15.54
C GLU A 73 2.55 -0.73 16.89
N VAL A 74 2.25 -1.75 17.69
CA VAL A 74 1.67 -1.60 19.03
C VAL A 74 2.60 -0.79 19.95
N ALA A 75 3.91 -1.09 19.94
CA ALA A 75 4.87 -0.37 20.78
C ALA A 75 4.93 1.13 20.45
N VAL A 76 5.01 1.49 19.17
CA VAL A 76 5.05 2.90 18.74
C VAL A 76 3.75 3.63 19.09
N LEU A 77 2.60 3.01 18.82
CA LEU A 77 1.30 3.62 19.09
C LEU A 77 1.05 3.79 20.59
N GLY A 78 1.44 2.81 21.41
CA GLY A 78 1.35 2.89 22.87
C GLY A 78 2.17 4.06 23.43
N GLN A 79 3.41 4.25 22.95
CA GLN A 79 4.26 5.37 23.38
C GLN A 79 3.64 6.74 23.01
N VAL A 80 3.09 6.85 21.82
CA VAL A 80 2.43 8.09 21.37
C VAL A 80 1.14 8.36 22.15
N HIS A 81 0.44 7.32 22.59
CA HIS A 81 -0.73 7.46 23.43
C HIS A 81 -0.38 7.95 24.85
N LEU A 82 0.73 7.47 25.42
CA LEU A 82 1.21 7.90 26.73
C LEU A 82 1.72 9.34 26.71
N ASP A 83 2.46 9.72 25.66
CA ASP A 83 2.96 11.08 25.50
C ASP A 83 2.82 11.54 24.02
N PRO A 84 1.74 12.27 23.69
CA PRO A 84 1.50 12.80 22.36
C PRO A 84 2.49 13.88 21.92
N THR A 85 3.31 14.42 22.84
CA THR A 85 4.26 15.50 22.54
C THR A 85 5.59 14.99 21.97
N LEU A 86 5.83 13.67 22.05
CA LEU A 86 7.06 13.05 21.58
C LEU A 86 7.26 13.22 20.07
N SER A 87 8.46 13.69 19.71
CA SER A 87 8.86 13.74 18.31
C SER A 87 9.17 12.35 17.77
N THR A 88 8.97 12.16 16.45
CA THR A 88 9.39 10.93 15.75
C THR A 88 10.88 10.56 15.93
N ARG A 89 11.74 11.53 16.26
CA ARG A 89 13.17 11.28 16.55
C ARG A 89 13.35 10.68 17.94
N GLN A 90 12.67 11.23 18.94
CA GLN A 90 12.68 10.68 20.30
C GLN A 90 12.08 9.29 20.33
N LEU A 91 10.94 9.08 19.65
CA LEU A 91 10.35 7.75 19.51
C LEU A 91 11.31 6.73 18.89
N ALA A 92 12.10 7.13 17.88
CA ALA A 92 13.12 6.25 17.30
C ALA A 92 14.22 5.88 18.30
N SER A 93 14.66 6.85 19.10
CA SER A 93 15.66 6.61 20.15
C SER A 93 15.16 5.68 21.25
N VAL A 94 13.89 5.79 21.65
CA VAL A 94 13.31 5.01 22.74
C VAL A 94 12.94 3.60 22.28
N SER A 95 12.35 3.48 21.09
CA SER A 95 11.85 2.19 20.58
C SER A 95 12.91 1.37 19.83
N GLY A 96 14.04 1.96 19.45
CA GLY A 96 15.04 1.33 18.59
C GLY A 96 14.58 1.14 17.13
N ILE A 97 13.39 1.62 16.78
CA ILE A 97 12.83 1.51 15.43
C ILE A 97 13.29 2.70 14.58
N ASN A 98 13.64 2.43 13.32
CA ASN A 98 14.01 3.50 12.40
C ASN A 98 12.87 4.53 12.25
N ARG A 99 13.24 5.82 12.27
CA ARG A 99 12.31 6.95 12.15
C ARG A 99 11.37 6.85 10.95
N THR A 100 11.85 6.37 9.80
CA THR A 100 11.02 6.21 8.58
C THR A 100 9.92 5.16 8.77
N SER A 101 10.21 4.08 9.50
CA SER A 101 9.22 3.06 9.86
C SER A 101 8.19 3.61 10.84
N ILE A 102 8.62 4.38 11.85
CA ILE A 102 7.71 5.08 12.77
C ILE A 102 6.77 6.01 12.00
N GLN A 103 7.29 6.83 11.09
CA GLN A 103 6.46 7.71 10.26
C GLN A 103 5.45 6.94 9.41
N THR A 104 5.84 5.77 8.91
CA THR A 104 4.95 4.89 8.14
C THR A 104 3.85 4.32 9.02
N ILE A 105 4.18 3.85 10.23
CA ILE A 105 3.24 3.36 11.24
C ILE A 105 2.23 4.44 11.62
N LEU A 106 2.70 5.64 11.97
CA LEU A 106 1.82 6.76 12.35
C LEU A 106 0.86 7.15 11.22
N LYS A 107 1.36 7.24 9.98
CA LYS A 107 0.53 7.54 8.80
C LYS A 107 -0.51 6.46 8.53
N LYS A 108 -0.13 5.18 8.63
CA LYS A 108 -1.03 4.03 8.43
C LYS A 108 -2.18 4.07 9.44
N ASN A 109 -1.92 4.46 10.69
CA ASN A 109 -2.90 4.53 11.76
C ASN A 109 -3.57 5.91 11.91
N LYS A 110 -3.40 6.82 10.94
CA LYS A 110 -4.02 8.15 10.92
C LYS A 110 -3.67 9.03 12.13
N PHE A 111 -2.49 8.86 12.71
CA PHE A 111 -1.99 9.78 13.72
C PHE A 111 -1.48 11.06 13.04
N HIS A 112 -1.95 12.20 13.54
CA HIS A 112 -1.56 13.52 13.06
C HIS A 112 -0.89 14.30 14.19
N PRO A 113 0.21 15.03 13.91
CA PRO A 113 0.76 15.95 14.88
C PRO A 113 -0.31 16.95 15.31
N TYR A 114 -0.52 17.08 16.62
CA TYR A 114 -1.38 18.13 17.15
C TYR A 114 -0.73 19.49 16.90
N LYS A 115 -1.50 20.44 16.35
CA LYS A 115 -1.05 21.81 16.21
C LYS A 115 -1.41 22.55 17.50
N ILE A 116 -0.39 22.94 18.26
CA ILE A 116 -0.59 23.71 19.49
C ILE A 116 -1.28 25.03 19.11
N HIS A 117 -2.45 25.27 19.68
CA HIS A 117 -3.14 26.55 19.61
C HIS A 117 -2.73 27.38 20.83
N LEU A 118 -2.08 28.51 20.57
CA LEU A 118 -1.78 29.48 21.62
C LEU A 118 -3.08 30.21 21.97
N VAL A 119 -3.55 30.01 23.20
CA VAL A 119 -4.72 30.66 23.77
C VAL A 119 -4.27 31.46 25.00
N GLN A 120 -5.11 32.39 25.47
CA GLN A 120 -4.86 33.09 26.72
C GLN A 120 -4.88 32.09 27.89
N GLU A 121 -3.93 32.24 28.79
CA GLU A 121 -3.93 31.52 30.06
C GLU A 121 -5.14 31.97 30.88
N LEU A 122 -5.86 31.02 31.47
CA LEU A 122 -7.00 31.30 32.33
C LEU A 122 -6.54 31.26 33.78
N HIS A 123 -6.87 32.30 34.52
CA HIS A 123 -6.70 32.32 35.97
C HIS A 123 -7.86 31.58 36.65
N GLU A 124 -7.69 31.23 37.93
CA GLU A 124 -8.68 30.45 38.69
C GLU A 124 -10.08 31.11 38.69
N ASP A 125 -10.15 32.44 38.78
CA ASP A 125 -11.40 33.20 38.72
C ASP A 125 -12.10 33.20 37.35
N ASP A 126 -11.35 32.95 36.26
CA ASP A 126 -11.89 33.09 34.90
C ASP A 126 -12.85 31.96 34.54
N TYR A 127 -12.71 30.79 35.16
CA TYR A 127 -13.58 29.64 34.89
C TYR A 127 -15.03 29.94 35.28
N ASP A 128 -15.24 30.43 36.51
CA ASP A 128 -16.58 30.74 37.03
C ASP A 128 -17.21 31.92 36.29
N ARG A 129 -16.42 32.99 36.04
CA ARG A 129 -16.90 34.16 35.28
C ARG A 129 -17.34 33.80 33.87
N ARG A 130 -16.60 32.92 33.19
CA ARG A 130 -16.95 32.47 31.83
C ARG A 130 -18.18 31.57 31.82
N LEU A 131 -18.35 30.69 32.81
CA LEU A 131 -19.55 29.87 32.92
C LEU A 131 -20.79 30.73 33.15
N GLN A 132 -20.72 31.65 34.12
CA GLN A 132 -21.80 32.59 34.43
C GLN A 132 -22.19 33.44 33.22
N PHE A 133 -21.21 33.93 32.45
CA PHE A 133 -21.48 34.68 31.22
C PHE A 133 -22.26 33.85 30.18
N CYS A 134 -21.91 32.57 30.00
CA CYS A 134 -22.59 31.66 29.08
C CYS A 134 -24.00 31.27 29.54
N GLU A 135 -24.30 31.32 30.84
CA GLU A 135 -25.62 30.98 31.41
C GLU A 135 -26.59 32.16 31.44
N ILE A 136 -26.08 33.39 31.53
CA ILE A 136 -26.89 34.63 31.59
C ILE A 136 -27.26 35.14 30.19
N MET A 137 -26.46 34.82 29.17
CA MET A 137 -26.73 35.17 27.78
C MET A 137 -27.66 34.17 27.11
#